data_AF-A0A5P1FDX3-F1
#
_entry.id   AF-A0A5P1FDX3-F1
#
_cell.length_a   1.000
_cell.length_b   1.000
_cell.length_c   1.000
_cell.angle_alpha   90.00
_cell.angle_beta   90.00
_cell.angle_gamma   90.00
#
_symmetry.space_group_name_H-M   'P 1'
#
loop_
_entity.id
_entity.type
_entity.pdbx_description
1 polymer ?
#
loop_
_entity_poly.entity_id
_entity_poly.type
_entity_poly.pdbx_seq_one_letter_code
_entity_poly.pdbx_strand_id
1 'polypeptide(L)'
;MFYGAAAWDPWLIASQIVCLQCLHYLTLGVLMSIFVGTRVSRMSLMYFFDFSTVTVSTATGWCAIVSFLLTSVIGCLTSEAERT
;
A
#
# COMPACT_ATOMS: atom_id res chain seq x y z
N MET A 1 -15.79 26.10 17.79
CA MET A 1 -16.01 24.78 17.16
C MET A 1 -15.05 24.70 15.99
N PHE A 2 -14.10 23.76 15.97
CA PHE A 2 -13.21 23.56 14.80
C PHE A 2 -13.95 22.86 13.62
N TYR A 3 -15.28 22.92 13.65
CA TYR A 3 -16.20 22.51 12.62
C TYR A 3 -17.28 23.58 12.54
N GLY A 4 -16.93 24.70 11.91
CA GLY A 4 -17.91 25.60 11.36
C GLY A 4 -18.35 25.02 10.01
N ALA A 5 -19.59 24.54 9.95
CA ALA A 5 -20.40 24.33 8.75
C ALA A 5 -19.66 23.87 7.47
N ALA A 6 -19.65 22.57 7.18
CA ALA A 6 -19.54 22.01 5.82
C ALA A 6 -18.53 22.71 4.87
N ALA A 7 -17.41 23.18 5.40
CA ALA A 7 -16.42 23.95 4.68
C ALA A 7 -15.28 23.00 4.31
N TRP A 8 -15.07 22.87 3.01
CA TRP A 8 -13.87 22.33 2.40
C TRP A 8 -12.61 22.82 3.16
N ASP A 9 -12.01 21.97 3.98
CA ASP A 9 -10.73 22.25 4.63
C ASP A 9 -9.62 21.55 3.84
N PRO A 10 -8.92 22.26 2.93
CA PRO A 10 -7.95 21.67 2.03
C PRO A 10 -6.77 21.04 2.78
N TRP A 11 -6.46 21.52 3.99
CA TRP A 11 -5.37 20.98 4.79
C TRP A 11 -5.73 19.60 5.37
N LEU A 12 -6.93 19.46 5.91
CA LEU A 12 -7.41 18.18 6.43
C LEU A 12 -7.52 17.13 5.32
N ILE A 13 -8.06 17.50 4.16
CA ILE A 13 -8.16 16.60 2.99
C ILE A 13 -6.77 16.16 2.53
N ALA A 14 -5.81 17.10 2.40
CA ALA A 14 -4.45 16.76 2.03
C ALA A 14 -3.80 15.81 3.05
N SER A 15 -3.98 16.07 4.35
CA SER A 15 -3.44 15.22 5.41
C SER A 15 -4.02 13.80 5.38
N GLN A 16 -5.31 13.66 5.06
CA GLN A 16 -5.99 12.37 4.94
C GLN A 16 -5.47 11.58 3.73
N ILE A 17 -5.33 12.24 2.58
CA ILE A 17 -4.78 11.61 1.37
C ILE A 17 -3.34 11.13 1.64
N VAL A 18 -2.51 11.98 2.24
CA VAL A 18 -1.12 11.62 2.59
C VAL A 18 -1.09 10.45 3.56
N CYS A 19 -1.90 10.48 4.61
CA CYS A 19 -1.95 9.41 5.61
C CYS A 19 -2.34 8.07 4.99
N LEU A 20 -3.39 8.04 4.17
CA LEU A 20 -3.82 6.82 3.47
C LEU A 20 -2.75 6.31 2.51
N GLN A 21 -2.08 7.20 1.78
CA GLN A 21 -1.01 6.81 0.87
C GLN A 21 0.21 6.27 1.61
N CYS A 22 0.59 6.89 2.73
CA CYS A 22 1.67 6.38 3.57
C CYS A 22 1.36 4.98 4.12
N LEU A 23 0.15 4.78 4.64
CA LEU A 23 -0.27 3.49 5.19
C LEU A 23 -0.35 2.40 4.11
N HIS A 24 -0.82 2.77 2.91
CA HIS A 24 -0.85 1.89 1.74
C HIS A 24 0.55 1.46 1.30
N TYR A 25 1.47 2.41 1.09
CA TYR A 25 2.85 2.10 0.67
C TYR A 25 3.65 1.37 1.74
N LEU A 26 3.44 1.66 3.03
CA LEU A 26 4.05 0.90 4.13
C LEU A 26 3.58 -0.55 4.12
N THR A 27 2.28 -0.79 4.00
CA THR A 27 1.70 -2.14 3.95
C THR A 27 2.22 -2.91 2.74
N LEU A 28 2.20 -2.28 1.56
CA LEU A 28 2.74 -2.85 0.33
C LEU A 28 4.23 -3.22 0.50
N GLY A 29 5.01 -2.36 1.17
CA GLY A 29 6.43 -2.58 1.38
C GLY A 29 6.77 -3.70 2.33
N VAL A 30 6.01 -3.84 3.41
CA VAL A 30 6.14 -4.97 4.33
C VAL A 30 5.82 -6.28 3.60
N LEU A 31 4.73 -6.33 2.83
CA LEU A 31 4.39 -7.53 2.05
C LEU A 31 5.44 -7.84 0.99
N MET A 32 5.93 -6.82 0.27
CA MET A 32 7.03 -6.96 -0.66
C MET A 32 8.29 -7.53 0.00
N SER A 33 8.65 -7.01 1.16
CA SER A 33 9.82 -7.47 1.91
C SER A 33 9.67 -8.93 2.33
N ILE A 34 8.47 -9.37 2.72
CA ILE A 34 8.21 -10.76 3.11
C ILE A 34 8.22 -11.70 1.90
N PHE A 35 7.51 -11.35 0.83
CA PHE A 35 7.33 -12.24 -0.33
C PHE A 35 8.52 -12.22 -1.30
N VAL A 36 9.04 -11.05 -1.65
CA VAL A 36 10.14 -10.92 -2.60
C VAL A 36 11.49 -10.94 -1.87
N GLY A 37 11.57 -10.49 -0.61
CA GLY A 37 12.83 -10.42 0.13
C GLY A 37 13.33 -11.80 0.56
N THR A 38 12.41 -12.76 0.68
CA THR A 38 12.73 -14.18 0.86
C THR A 38 13.24 -14.85 -0.42
N ARG A 39 13.05 -14.23 -1.59
CA ARG A 39 13.50 -14.74 -2.89
C ARG A 39 14.78 -14.07 -3.39
N VAL A 40 15.02 -12.81 -3.04
CA VAL A 40 16.09 -11.97 -3.61
C VAL A 40 16.97 -11.40 -2.49
N SER A 41 18.28 -11.69 -2.53
CA SER A 41 19.26 -11.26 -1.52
C SER A 41 19.52 -9.73 -1.50
N ARG A 42 19.16 -9.02 -2.59
CA ARG A 42 19.29 -7.56 -2.72
C ARG A 42 17.92 -6.95 -2.98
N MET A 43 17.25 -6.52 -1.92
CA MET A 43 16.05 -5.70 -2.02
C MET A 43 16.42 -4.28 -2.41
N SER A 44 15.97 -3.85 -3.59
CA SER A 44 16.17 -2.49 -4.10
C SER A 44 14.83 -1.80 -4.31
N LEU A 45 14.78 -0.49 -4.11
CA LEU A 45 13.61 0.37 -4.32
C LEU A 45 13.11 0.34 -5.78
N MET A 46 13.95 -0.15 -6.71
CA MET A 46 13.55 -0.50 -8.07
C MET A 46 12.36 -1.46 -8.10
N TYR A 47 12.26 -2.45 -7.20
CA TYR A 47 11.11 -3.35 -7.15
C TYR A 47 9.79 -2.67 -6.75
N PHE A 48 9.86 -1.47 -6.20
CA PHE A 48 8.70 -0.69 -5.76
C PHE A 48 8.14 0.21 -6.85
N PHE A 49 9.03 0.78 -7.67
CA PHE A 49 8.67 1.80 -8.66
C PHE A 49 8.78 1.33 -10.11
N ASP A 50 9.46 0.21 -10.36
CA ASP A 50 9.65 -0.32 -11.71
C ASP A 50 8.57 -1.35 -12.06
N PHE A 51 7.67 -0.97 -12.97
CA PHE A 51 6.62 -1.84 -13.50
C PHE A 51 7.17 -3.08 -14.24
N SER A 52 8.40 -3.02 -14.79
CA SER A 52 8.99 -4.17 -15.48
C SER A 52 9.22 -5.37 -14.55
N THR A 53 9.21 -5.15 -13.23
CA THR A 53 9.29 -6.22 -12.23
C THR A 53 7.95 -6.94 -11.99
N VAL A 54 6.82 -6.34 -12.40
CA VAL A 54 5.47 -6.95 -12.37
C VAL A 54 5.28 -7.81 -13.61
N THR A 55 5.98 -8.94 -13.65
CA THR A 55 5.92 -9.90 -14.76
C THR A 55 5.28 -11.21 -14.33
N VAL A 56 4.25 -11.64 -15.08
CA VAL A 56 3.53 -12.91 -14.87
C VAL A 56 4.42 -14.12 -15.21
N SER A 57 5.53 -13.89 -15.91
CA SER A 57 6.47 -14.93 -16.33
C SER A 57 7.48 -15.32 -15.25
N THR A 58 7.59 -14.57 -14.15
CA THR A 58 8.55 -14.85 -13.07
C THR A 58 7.88 -15.01 -11.72
N ALA A 59 8.43 -15.89 -10.87
CA ALA A 59 7.92 -16.12 -9.53
C ALA A 59 7.96 -14.85 -8.64
N THR A 60 8.93 -13.96 -8.88
CA THR A 60 9.05 -12.67 -8.21
C THR A 60 7.94 -11.69 -8.61
N GLY A 61 7.53 -11.67 -9.89
CA GLY A 61 6.43 -10.84 -10.33
C GLY A 61 5.07 -11.33 -9.83
N TRP A 62 4.86 -12.65 -9.71
CA TRP A 62 3.69 -13.22 -9.03
C TRP A 62 3.63 -12.82 -7.55
N CYS A 63 4.76 -12.85 -6.84
CA CYS A 63 4.85 -12.35 -5.47
C CYS A 63 4.45 -10.86 -5.36
N ALA A 64 4.75 -10.06 -6.39
CA ALA A 64 4.32 -8.67 -6.46
C ALA A 64 2.83 -8.50 -6.67
N ILE A 65 2.25 -9.22 -7.61
CA ILE A 65 0.80 -9.22 -7.84
C ILE A 65 0.06 -9.65 -6.56
N VAL A 66 0.51 -10.73 -5.91
CA VAL A 66 -0.08 -11.20 -4.65
C VAL A 66 0.05 -10.17 -3.53
N SER A 67 1.18 -9.47 -3.43
CA SER A 67 1.37 -8.42 -2.42
C SER A 67 0.39 -7.25 -2.64
N PHE A 68 0.18 -6.83 -3.89
CA PHE A 68 -0.82 -5.78 -4.22
C PHE A 68 -2.25 -6.21 -3.88
N LEU A 69 -2.62 -7.45 -4.21
CA LEU A 69 -3.94 -7.99 -3.89
C LEU A 69 -4.14 -8.07 -2.37
N LEU A 70 -3.12 -8.53 -1.64
CA LEU A 70 -3.19 -8.71 -0.20
C LEU A 70 -3.17 -7.37 0.55
N THR A 71 -2.45 -6.36 0.05
CA THR A 71 -2.56 -4.96 0.54
C THR A 71 -4.00 -4.44 0.41
N SER A 72 -4.66 -4.69 -0.72
CA SER A 72 -6.06 -4.29 -0.94
C SER A 72 -7.02 -5.00 0.03
N VAL A 73 -6.80 -6.29 0.28
CA VAL A 73 -7.60 -7.07 1.24
C VAL A 73 -7.38 -6.57 2.67
N ILE A 74 -6.14 -6.31 3.08
CA ILE A 74 -5.84 -5.74 4.41
C ILE A 74 -6.58 -4.40 4.58
N GLY A 75 -6.51 -3.51 3.59
CA GLY A 75 -7.23 -2.23 3.63
C GLY A 75 -8.74 -2.40 3.80
N CYS A 76 -9.35 -3.36 3.08
CA CYS A 76 -10.77 -3.71 3.23
C CYS A 76 -11.08 -4.23 4.64
N LEU A 77 -10.28 -5.15 5.17
CA LEU A 77 -10.46 -5.71 6.50
C LEU A 77 -10.30 -4.65 7.61
N THR A 78 -9.33 -3.75 7.47
CA THR A 78 -9.16 -2.62 8.40
C THR A 78 -10.39 -1.70 8.39
N SER A 79 -10.98 -1.46 7.21
CA SER A 79 -12.21 -0.67 7.12
C SER A 79 -13.45 -1.35 7.72
N GLU A 80 -13.50 -2.68 7.70
CA GLU A 80 -14.57 -3.45 8.35
C GLU A 80 -14.40 -3.51 9.87
N ALA A 81 -13.15 -3.62 10.36
CA ALA A 81 -12.85 -3.63 11.79
C ALA A 81 -13.20 -2.30 12.48
N GLU A 82 -13.20 -1.18 11.75
CA GLU A 82 -13.62 0.13 12.26
C GLU A 82 -15.16 0.26 12.34
N ARG A 83 -15.92 -0.66 11.73
CA ARG A 83 -17.39 -0.64 11.69
C ARG A 83 -18.05 -1.45 12.81
N THR A 84 -17.30 -2.30 13.53
CA THR A 84 -17.77 -3.13 14.66
C THR A 84 -17.41 -2.52 16.00
#